data_AF-A0A1Y0BRV0-F1
#
_entry.id   AF-A0A1Y0BRV0-F1
#
_cell.length_a   1.000
_cell.length_b   1.000
_cell.length_c   1.000
_cell.angle_alpha   90.00
_cell.angle_beta   90.00
_cell.angle_gamma   90.00
#
_symmetry.space_group_name_H-M   'P 1'
#
loop_
_entity.id
_entity.type
_entity.pdbx_description
1 polymer ?
#
loop_
_entity_poly.entity_id
_entity_poly.type
_entity_poly.pdbx_seq_one_letter_code
_entity_poly.pdbx_strand_id
1 'polypeptide(L)'
;SCGSYFNANTRDFPSVPYSGWDFNDGKCKTGSGDIESYNDMYQVRDCRLVSLLDLALEKDYVRGKVAEYRTSCLIWGVADSRVNACKHM
;
A
#
# COMPACT_ATOMS: atom_id res chain seq x y z
N SER A 1 8.52 14.39 -18.54
CA SER A 1 8.12 12.97 -18.63
C SER A 1 8.06 12.43 -17.21
N CYS A 2 6.88 12.37 -16.63
CA CYS A 2 6.70 11.86 -15.26
C CYS A 2 6.33 10.38 -15.38
N GLY A 3 7.25 9.51 -15.01
CA GLY A 3 7.08 8.07 -15.14
C GLY A 3 8.23 7.39 -14.42
N SER A 4 8.17 7.40 -13.09
CA SER A 4 9.02 6.56 -12.25
C SER A 4 8.87 5.11 -12.69
N TYR A 5 10.00 4.42 -12.92
CA TYR A 5 9.99 2.99 -13.17
C TYR A 5 9.38 2.25 -11.97
N PHE A 6 8.57 1.23 -12.25
CA PHE A 6 8.08 0.28 -11.24
C PHE A 6 7.90 -1.10 -11.87
N ASN A 7 8.00 -2.14 -11.05
CA ASN A 7 7.69 -3.51 -11.43
C ASN A 7 6.85 -4.19 -10.34
N ALA A 8 5.55 -4.33 -10.61
CA ALA A 8 4.61 -4.93 -9.67
C ALA A 8 4.86 -6.43 -9.46
N ASN A 9 5.38 -7.14 -10.46
CA ASN A 9 5.66 -8.58 -10.34
C ASN A 9 6.81 -8.84 -9.37
N THR A 10 7.80 -7.95 -9.31
CA THR A 10 8.91 -8.04 -8.35
C THR A 10 8.73 -7.16 -7.12
N ARG A 11 7.59 -6.45 -7.03
CA ARG A 11 7.27 -5.50 -5.95
C ARG A 11 8.34 -4.41 -5.81
N ASP A 12 8.88 -3.98 -6.94
CA ASP A 12 9.97 -3.02 -7.01
C ASP A 12 9.44 -1.64 -7.39
N PHE A 13 9.51 -0.71 -6.44
CA PHE A 13 9.11 0.68 -6.62
C PHE A 13 10.28 1.60 -6.22
N PRO A 14 11.32 1.70 -7.07
CA PRO A 14 12.58 2.35 -6.71
C PRO A 14 12.48 3.85 -6.49
N SER A 15 11.40 4.50 -6.92
CA SER A 15 11.20 5.94 -6.67
C SER A 15 10.73 6.26 -5.25
N VAL A 16 10.16 5.29 -4.53
CA VAL A 16 9.80 5.42 -3.09
C VAL A 16 10.77 4.63 -2.20
N PRO A 17 11.80 4.03 -2.80
CA PRO A 17 12.20 2.62 -2.67
C PRO A 17 11.30 1.75 -1.77
N TYR A 18 10.24 1.19 -2.34
CA TYR A 18 9.59 0.00 -1.76
C TYR A 18 10.06 -1.27 -2.44
N SER A 19 10.15 -2.32 -1.64
CA SER A 19 10.53 -3.67 -2.05
C SER A 19 9.45 -4.67 -1.63
N GLY A 20 9.59 -5.95 -2.02
CA GLY A 20 8.69 -7.02 -1.57
C GLY A 20 8.51 -7.13 -0.05
N TRP A 21 9.44 -6.62 0.75
CA TRP A 21 9.35 -6.57 2.21
C TRP A 21 8.35 -5.55 2.75
N ASP A 22 7.92 -4.61 1.91
CA ASP A 22 7.04 -3.51 2.28
C ASP A 22 5.58 -3.79 1.91
N PHE A 23 5.29 -5.02 1.47
CA PHE A 23 3.95 -5.48 1.10
C PHE A 23 3.49 -6.65 1.98
N ASN A 24 2.18 -6.81 2.14
CA ASN A 24 1.54 -7.83 2.97
C ASN A 24 1.49 -9.23 2.31
N ASP A 25 2.36 -9.51 1.33
CA ASP A 25 2.40 -10.78 0.60
C ASP A 25 2.59 -12.01 1.51
N GLY A 26 3.30 -11.86 2.63
CA GLY A 26 3.47 -12.93 3.63
C GLY A 26 2.41 -12.95 4.74
N LYS A 27 1.59 -11.89 4.85
CA LYS A 27 0.58 -11.73 5.90
C LYS A 27 -0.78 -12.22 5.46
N CYS A 28 -1.11 -12.02 4.18
CA CYS A 28 -2.31 -12.58 3.58
C CYS A 28 -2.29 -14.12 3.60
N LYS A 29 -3.37 -14.73 4.10
CA LYS A 29 -3.48 -16.19 4.28
C LYS A 29 -4.28 -16.91 3.19
N THR A 30 -4.84 -16.18 2.24
CA THR A 30 -5.62 -16.76 1.13
C THR A 30 -4.72 -17.42 0.11
N GLY A 31 -5.20 -18.46 -0.57
CA GLY A 31 -4.41 -19.18 -1.59
C GLY A 31 -4.09 -18.34 -2.82
N SER A 32 -4.97 -17.38 -3.17
CA SER A 32 -4.76 -16.45 -4.29
C SER A 32 -3.90 -15.23 -3.93
N GLY A 33 -3.86 -14.86 -2.65
CA GLY A 33 -3.29 -13.59 -2.18
C GLY A 33 -4.25 -12.39 -2.33
N ASP A 34 -5.44 -12.61 -2.89
CA ASP A 34 -6.50 -11.61 -3.04
C ASP A 34 -7.59 -11.80 -1.97
N ILE A 35 -8.42 -10.77 -1.77
CA ILE A 35 -9.59 -10.87 -0.89
C ILE A 35 -10.61 -11.86 -1.49
N GLU A 36 -10.72 -13.04 -0.88
CA GLU A 36 -11.69 -14.08 -1.27
C GLU A 36 -13.01 -13.95 -0.52
N SER A 37 -12.98 -13.46 0.72
CA SER A 37 -14.16 -13.29 1.57
C SER A 37 -14.18 -11.93 2.28
N TYR A 38 -15.21 -11.14 2.02
CA TYR A 38 -15.44 -9.87 2.73
C TYR A 38 -15.97 -10.04 4.17
N ASN A 39 -16.31 -11.27 4.56
CA ASN A 39 -16.72 -11.57 5.93
C ASN A 39 -15.51 -11.82 6.85
N ASP A 40 -14.32 -12.06 6.29
CA ASP A 40 -13.09 -12.19 7.04
C ASP A 40 -12.38 -10.84 7.12
N MET A 41 -12.44 -10.21 8.30
CA MET A 41 -11.85 -8.89 8.52
C MET A 41 -10.34 -8.85 8.30
N TYR A 42 -9.64 -9.98 8.49
CA TYR A 42 -8.19 -10.04 8.29
C TYR A 42 -7.86 -10.07 6.80
N GLN A 43 -8.63 -10.80 6.00
CA GLN A 43 -8.48 -10.77 4.54
C GLN A 43 -8.74 -9.37 4.00
N VAL A 44 -9.81 -8.72 4.45
CA VAL A 44 -10.18 -7.39 3.96
C VAL A 44 -9.07 -6.35 4.17
N ARG A 45 -8.23 -6.50 5.20
CA ARG A 45 -7.16 -5.55 5.54
C ARG A 45 -5.76 -5.96 5.11
N ASP A 46 -5.46 -7.25 5.07
CA ASP A 46 -4.09 -7.74 4.85
C ASP A 46 -3.91 -8.43 3.48
N CYS A 47 -4.98 -8.59 2.68
CA CYS A 47 -4.92 -9.20 1.35
C CYS A 47 -5.18 -8.19 0.23
N ARG A 48 -4.73 -8.54 -0.99
CA ARG A 48 -4.80 -7.64 -2.14
C ARG A 48 -6.24 -7.37 -2.57
N LEU A 49 -6.56 -6.08 -2.76
CA LEU A 49 -7.83 -5.65 -3.32
C LEU A 49 -7.76 -5.72 -4.85
N VAL A 50 -8.29 -6.79 -5.45
CA VAL A 50 -8.35 -6.94 -6.92
C VAL A 50 -6.94 -6.79 -7.54
N SER A 51 -5.98 -7.56 -7.02
CA SER A 51 -4.57 -7.53 -7.45
C SER A 51 -3.80 -6.22 -7.21
N LEU A 52 -4.37 -5.25 -6.48
CA LEU A 52 -3.57 -4.13 -5.95
C LEU A 52 -2.61 -4.65 -4.88
N LEU A 53 -1.33 -4.33 -5.03
CA LEU A 53 -0.32 -4.66 -4.02
C LEU A 53 -0.62 -3.91 -2.73
N ASP A 54 -0.81 -4.68 -1.66
CA ASP A 54 -1.20 -4.18 -0.35
C ASP A 54 0.04 -3.82 0.48
N LEU A 55 0.15 -2.55 0.90
CA LEU A 55 1.31 -2.03 1.63
C LEU A 55 1.25 -2.45 3.10
N ALA A 56 2.38 -2.85 3.66
CA ALA A 56 2.51 -3.22 5.06
C ALA A 56 2.52 -1.97 5.96
N LEU A 57 1.34 -1.38 6.20
CA LEU A 57 1.16 -0.18 7.02
C LEU A 57 1.54 -0.38 8.50
N GLU A 58 1.77 -1.62 8.95
CA GLU A 58 2.32 -1.88 10.28
C GLU A 58 3.80 -1.48 10.42
N LYS A 59 4.54 -1.37 9.32
CA LYS A 59 5.96 -1.01 9.34
C LYS A 59 6.14 0.50 9.43
N ASP A 60 6.98 0.94 10.37
CA ASP A 60 7.29 2.37 10.54
C ASP A 60 7.90 3.01 9.28
N TYR A 61 8.67 2.24 8.50
CA TYR A 61 9.22 2.70 7.22
C TYR A 61 8.12 3.10 6.23
N VAL A 62 7.12 2.24 6.05
CA VAL A 62 6.00 2.48 5.13
C VAL A 62 5.14 3.64 5.63
N ARG A 63 4.84 3.68 6.93
CA ARG A 63 4.13 4.81 7.55
C ARG A 63 4.86 6.12 7.39
N GLY A 64 6.18 6.13 7.57
CA GLY A 64 7.04 7.29 7.40
C GLY A 64 6.97 7.85 5.99
N LYS A 65 7.05 6.99 4.97
CA LYS A 65 6.93 7.39 3.56
C LYS A 65 5.56 7.95 3.19
N VAL A 66 4.49 7.35 3.68
CA VAL A 66 3.13 7.88 3.48
C VAL A 66 2.95 9.24 4.19
N ALA A 67 3.48 9.38 5.40
CA ALA A 67 3.44 10.64 6.14
C ALA A 67 4.28 11.75 5.48
N GLU A 68 5.44 11.41 4.94
CA GLU A 68 6.31 12.31 4.16
C GLU A 68 5.56 12.86 2.94
N TYR A 69 4.89 11.99 2.20
CA TYR A 69 4.05 12.38 1.06
C TYR A 69 2.92 13.32 1.48
N ARG A 70 2.18 12.97 2.54
CA ARG A 70 1.08 13.80 3.05
C ARG A 70 1.57 15.18 3.51
N THR A 71 2.68 15.21 4.24
CA THR A 71 3.28 16.46 4.74
C THR A 71 3.78 17.34 3.61
N SER A 72 4.35 16.76 2.55
CA SER A 72 4.74 17.51 1.36
C SER A 72 3.55 18.17 0.66
N CYS A 73 2.42 17.46 0.55
CA CYS A 73 1.18 18.05 0.03
C CYS A 73 0.65 19.21 0.88
N LEU A 74 0.73 19.09 2.22
CA LEU A 74 0.35 20.18 3.13
C LEU A 74 1.23 21.42 2.92
N ILE A 75 2.54 21.24 2.75
CA ILE A 75 3.49 22.33 2.45
C ILE A 75 3.15 23.00 1.12
N TRP A 76 2.67 22.25 0.13
CA TRP A 76 2.21 22.79 -1.16
C TRP A 76 0.83 23.47 -1.10
N GLY A 77 0.19 23.51 0.08
CA GLY A 77 -1.08 24.21 0.28
C GLY A 77 -2.33 23.36 0.02
N VAL A 78 -2.19 22.03 -0.05
CA VAL A 78 -3.36 21.13 -0.07
C VAL A 78 -4.05 21.17 1.29
N ALA A 79 -5.32 21.59 1.31
CA ALA A 79 -6.08 21.78 2.56
C ALA A 79 -6.69 20.47 3.11
N ASP A 80 -6.99 19.51 2.24
CA ASP A 80 -7.59 18.24 2.62
C ASP A 80 -7.14 17.10 1.70
N SER A 81 -7.13 15.88 2.24
CA SER A 81 -6.70 14.68 1.53
C SER A 81 -7.74 13.56 1.72
N ARG A 82 -8.38 13.12 0.62
CA ARG A 82 -9.21 11.90 0.63
C ARG A 82 -8.32 10.67 0.74
N VAL A 83 -8.47 9.91 1.82
CA VAL A 83 -7.77 8.62 1.99
C VAL A 83 -8.55 7.53 1.24
N ASN A 84 -7.94 6.96 0.21
CA ASN A 84 -8.54 5.91 -0.60
C ASN A 84 -8.49 4.54 0.12
N ALA A 85 -9.46 3.67 -0.15
CA ALA A 85 -9.47 2.28 0.34
C ALA A 85 -9.35 2.11 1.88
N CYS A 86 -9.85 3.06 2.67
CA CYS A 86 -9.71 3.02 4.15
C CYS A 86 -10.22 1.75 4.85
N LYS A 87 -11.14 1.00 4.24
CA LYS A 87 -11.64 -0.27 4.77
C LYS A 87 -10.56 -1.37 4.72
N HIS A 88 -9.58 -1.22 3.84
CA HIS A 88 -8.48 -2.14 3.55
C HIS A 88 -7.16 -1.68 4.17
N MET A 89 -7.23 -0.93 5.28
CA MET A 89 -6.07 -0.49 6.06
C MET A 89 -6.14 -1.08 7.47
#